data_AF-A0A2C9LLR7-F1
#
_entry.id   AF-A0A2C9LLR7-F1
#
_cell.length_a   1.000
_cell.length_b   1.000
_cell.length_c   1.000
_cell.angle_alpha   90.00
_cell.angle_beta   90.00
_cell.angle_gamma   90.00
#
_symmetry.space_group_name_H-M   'P 1'
#
loop_
_entity.id
_entity.type
_entity.pdbx_description
1 polymer ?
#
loop_
_entity_poly.entity_id
_entity_poly.type
_entity_poly.pdbx_seq_one_letter_code
_entity_poly.pdbx_strand_id
1 'polypeptide(L)'
;LPPEATSVWESYPFIFGSVFCYIKSFVSEMTSYASVLTITAFTIDRYVAICHPLRSQGLSSLSRAVKIIVLIWVVACTCALPYPIHTRTFYYMADPCTLEPLPDSFVCNIPDRFRHNMKYMFQFSTFVFFIIPMVVITIMYVLIGLTLVKTDQFAEGKKNKQAAVAAAKAKKAVLKML
;
A
#
# COMPACT_ATOMS: atom_id res chain seq x y z
N LEU A 1 -32.72 8.95 -2.18
CA LEU A 1 -31.36 8.46 -1.89
C LEU A 1 -31.45 6.96 -1.65
N PRO A 2 -30.58 6.13 -2.24
CA PRO A 2 -30.76 4.69 -2.20
C PRO A 2 -30.66 4.17 -0.74
N PRO A 3 -31.57 3.29 -0.29
CA PRO A 3 -31.51 2.63 1.02
C PRO A 3 -30.22 1.80 1.23
N GLU A 4 -29.45 1.57 0.17
CA GLU A 4 -28.12 0.95 0.22
C GLU A 4 -27.05 1.86 0.85
N ALA A 5 -27.30 3.17 0.94
CA ALA A 5 -26.35 4.10 1.56
C ALA A 5 -26.48 4.14 3.09
N THR A 6 -27.65 3.82 3.65
CA THR A 6 -27.86 3.76 5.10
C THR A 6 -27.28 2.47 5.68
N SER A 7 -27.37 1.33 4.97
CA SER A 7 -26.74 0.06 5.39
C SER A 7 -25.21 0.07 5.38
N VAL A 8 -24.58 0.97 4.60
CA VAL A 8 -23.12 1.16 4.59
C VAL A 8 -22.65 2.02 5.79
N TRP A 9 -23.55 2.80 6.40
CA TRP A 9 -23.21 3.81 7.42
C TRP A 9 -23.87 3.63 8.79
N GLU A 10 -24.87 2.75 8.94
CA GLU A 10 -25.32 2.30 10.25
C GLU A 10 -24.24 1.38 10.85
N SER A 11 -23.39 1.92 11.73
CA SER A 11 -22.46 1.09 12.51
C SER A 11 -23.21 0.09 13.40
N TYR A 12 -24.50 0.35 13.66
CA TYR A 12 -25.38 -0.44 14.51
C TYR A 12 -26.83 -0.42 13.99
N PRO A 13 -27.61 -1.49 14.15
CA PRO A 13 -27.21 -2.80 14.68
C PRO A 13 -26.58 -3.70 13.59
N PHE A 14 -25.58 -4.50 13.96
CA PHE A 14 -24.91 -5.41 13.03
C PHE A 14 -25.77 -6.64 12.69
N ILE A 15 -26.61 -6.55 11.65
CA ILE A 15 -27.62 -7.58 11.33
C ILE A 15 -27.10 -8.85 10.63
N PHE A 16 -25.85 -8.89 10.18
CA PHE A 16 -25.33 -9.94 9.28
C PHE A 16 -24.84 -11.22 9.99
N GLY A 17 -24.97 -11.30 11.32
CA GLY A 17 -24.58 -12.46 12.11
C GLY A 17 -23.07 -12.65 12.29
N SER A 18 -22.68 -13.45 13.28
CA SER A 18 -21.29 -13.57 13.75
C SER A 18 -20.30 -14.06 12.68
N VAL A 19 -20.72 -14.89 11.73
CA VAL A 19 -19.84 -15.36 10.64
C VAL A 19 -19.43 -14.20 9.73
N PHE A 20 -20.38 -13.35 9.34
CA PHE A 20 -20.07 -12.18 8.52
C PHE A 20 -19.18 -11.18 9.26
N CYS A 21 -19.30 -11.10 10.59
CA CYS A 21 -18.43 -10.26 11.43
C CYS A 21 -16.96 -10.68 11.32
N TYR A 22 -16.71 -11.99 11.36
CA TYR A 22 -15.35 -12.55 11.25
C TYR A 22 -14.80 -12.35 9.83
N ILE A 23 -15.61 -12.63 8.80
CA ILE A 23 -15.20 -12.44 7.40
C ILE A 23 -14.90 -10.97 7.11
N LYS A 24 -15.79 -10.05 7.53
CA LYS A 24 -15.60 -8.60 7.36
C LYS A 24 -14.30 -8.15 8.00
N SER A 25 -14.03 -8.56 9.24
CA SER A 25 -12.80 -8.20 9.97
C SER A 25 -11.56 -8.75 9.26
N PHE A 26 -11.58 -10.01 8.85
CA PHE A 26 -10.49 -10.66 8.14
C PHE A 26 -10.19 -9.97 6.80
N VAL A 27 -11.21 -9.76 5.96
CA VAL A 27 -11.05 -9.15 4.64
C VAL A 27 -10.56 -7.70 4.75
N SER A 28 -11.06 -6.93 5.72
CA SER A 28 -10.64 -5.54 5.94
C SER A 28 -9.14 -5.43 6.25
N GLU A 29 -8.64 -6.26 7.17
CA GLU A 29 -7.22 -6.25 7.54
C GLU A 29 -6.35 -6.86 6.43
N MET A 30 -6.78 -7.98 5.83
CA MET A 30 -6.08 -8.64 4.73
C MET A 30 -5.88 -7.69 3.53
N THR A 31 -6.93 -6.98 3.13
CA THR A 31 -6.86 -6.04 2.01
C THR A 31 -5.94 -4.86 2.32
N SER A 32 -5.99 -4.32 3.54
CA SER A 32 -5.09 -3.26 3.99
C SER A 32 -3.62 -3.68 3.89
N TYR A 33 -3.25 -4.86 4.41
CA TYR A 33 -1.87 -5.36 4.33
C TYR A 33 -1.45 -5.68 2.89
N ALA A 34 -2.33 -6.33 2.12
CA ALA A 34 -2.05 -6.67 0.73
C ALA A 34 -1.81 -5.41 -0.12
N SER A 35 -2.61 -4.34 0.06
CA SER A 35 -2.45 -3.08 -0.65
C SER A 35 -1.11 -2.43 -0.38
N VAL A 36 -0.71 -2.29 0.88
CA VAL A 36 0.57 -1.64 1.25
C VAL A 36 1.77 -2.42 0.72
N LEU A 37 1.76 -3.75 0.87
CA LEU A 37 2.82 -4.61 0.36
C LEU A 37 2.89 -4.58 -1.18
N THR A 38 1.73 -4.58 -1.86
CA THR A 38 1.66 -4.50 -3.32
C THR A 38 2.20 -3.17 -3.84
N ILE A 39 1.85 -2.05 -3.22
CA ILE A 39 2.38 -0.73 -3.57
C ILE A 39 3.89 -0.70 -3.39
N THR A 40 4.39 -1.22 -2.28
CA THR A 40 5.84 -1.29 -2.01
C THR A 40 6.56 -2.12 -3.08
N ALA A 41 6.03 -3.29 -3.42
CA ALA A 41 6.58 -4.16 -4.46
C ALA A 41 6.55 -3.48 -5.85
N PHE A 42 5.47 -2.78 -6.19
CA PHE A 42 5.37 -2.03 -7.44
C PHE A 42 6.41 -0.91 -7.50
N THR A 43 6.59 -0.14 -6.41
CA THR A 43 7.60 0.92 -6.34
C THR A 43 9.02 0.37 -6.51
N ILE A 44 9.33 -0.78 -5.90
CA ILE A 44 10.63 -1.45 -6.07
C ILE A 44 10.81 -1.92 -7.52
N ASP A 45 9.80 -2.52 -8.15
CA ASP A 45 9.84 -2.93 -9.56
C ASP A 45 10.13 -1.73 -10.47
N ARG A 46 9.44 -0.61 -10.26
CA ARG A 46 9.68 0.65 -11.00
C ARG A 46 11.10 1.17 -10.77
N TYR A 47 11.59 1.17 -9.54
CA TYR A 47 12.95 1.61 -9.21
C TYR A 47 14.00 0.76 -9.95
N VAL A 48 13.87 -0.57 -9.92
CA VAL A 48 14.80 -1.48 -10.60
C VAL A 48 14.75 -1.30 -12.12
N ALA A 49 13.56 -1.11 -12.71
CA ALA A 49 13.42 -0.86 -14.14
C ALA A 49 14.08 0.45 -14.59
N ILE A 50 14.00 1.51 -13.76
CA ILE A 50 14.61 2.82 -14.05
C ILE A 50 16.14 2.77 -13.87
N CYS A 51 16.64 2.19 -12.78
CA CYS A 51 18.07 2.19 -12.47
C CYS A 51 18.87 1.10 -13.22
N HIS A 52 18.22 0.01 -13.62
CA HIS A 52 18.87 -1.12 -14.29
C HIS A 52 18.13 -1.55 -15.58
N PRO A 53 18.11 -0.69 -16.62
CA PRO A 53 17.38 -0.95 -17.86
C PRO A 53 17.83 -2.24 -18.57
N LEU A 54 19.09 -2.67 -18.40
CA LEU A 54 19.63 -3.90 -18.99
C LEU A 54 19.19 -5.19 -18.27
N ARG A 55 18.76 -5.11 -17.00
CA ARG A 55 18.24 -6.27 -16.24
C ARG A 55 16.72 -6.41 -16.36
N SER A 56 16.06 -5.43 -16.97
CA SER A 56 14.61 -5.37 -17.21
C SER A 56 14.15 -6.09 -18.48
N GLN A 57 15.07 -6.61 -19.31
CA GLN A 57 14.68 -7.34 -20.51
C GLN A 57 14.24 -8.78 -20.20
N GLY A 58 12.95 -9.03 -20.35
CA GLY A 58 12.40 -10.34 -20.70
C GLY A 58 11.64 -11.08 -19.59
N LEU A 59 10.47 -11.62 -19.96
CA LEU A 59 9.58 -12.64 -19.35
C LEU A 59 9.87 -13.18 -17.92
N SER A 60 11.12 -13.40 -17.54
CA SER A 60 11.54 -13.78 -16.18
C SER A 60 11.12 -12.77 -15.10
N SER A 61 11.07 -11.47 -15.42
CA SER A 61 10.57 -10.46 -14.46
C SER A 61 9.09 -10.65 -14.12
N LEU A 62 8.26 -11.04 -15.10
CA LEU A 62 6.82 -11.22 -14.90
C LEU A 62 6.52 -12.47 -14.06
N SER A 63 7.18 -13.59 -14.35
CA SER A 63 7.08 -14.80 -13.52
C SER A 63 7.53 -14.55 -12.08
N ARG A 64 8.56 -13.69 -11.88
CA ARG A 64 8.99 -13.27 -10.55
C ARG A 64 7.97 -12.35 -9.88
N ALA A 65 7.39 -11.39 -10.61
CA ALA A 65 6.36 -10.49 -10.08
C ALA A 65 5.11 -11.24 -9.62
N VAL A 66 4.63 -12.22 -10.40
CA VAL A 66 3.50 -13.07 -10.01
C VAL A 66 3.82 -13.85 -8.73
N LYS A 67 5.02 -14.44 -8.63
CA LYS A 67 5.46 -15.12 -7.40
C LYS A 67 5.47 -14.17 -6.20
N ILE A 68 5.97 -12.95 -6.37
CA ILE A 68 5.98 -11.92 -5.31
C ILE A 68 4.55 -11.57 -4.88
N ILE A 69 3.62 -11.37 -5.82
CA ILE A 69 2.23 -11.07 -5.52
C ILE A 69 1.60 -12.22 -4.73
N VAL A 70 1.77 -13.47 -5.17
CA VAL A 70 1.24 -14.64 -4.46
C VAL A 70 1.80 -14.70 -3.03
N LEU A 71 3.11 -14.46 -2.84
CA LEU A 71 3.73 -14.40 -1.51
C LEU A 71 3.14 -13.28 -0.65
N ILE A 72 2.91 -12.09 -1.23
CA ILE A 72 2.28 -10.96 -0.53
C ILE A 72 0.89 -11.34 -0.02
N TRP A 73 0.07 -11.98 -0.87
CA TRP A 73 -1.26 -12.42 -0.46
C TRP A 73 -1.21 -13.46 0.65
N VAL A 74 -0.31 -14.44 0.55
CA VAL A 74 -0.13 -15.45 1.61
C VAL A 74 0.27 -14.77 2.93
N VAL A 75 1.26 -13.87 2.91
CA VAL A 75 1.70 -13.14 4.11
C VAL A 75 0.55 -12.28 4.68
N ALA A 76 -0.17 -11.55 3.83
CA ALA A 76 -1.30 -10.72 4.24
C ALA A 76 -2.40 -11.57 4.90
N CYS A 77 -2.74 -12.72 4.31
CA CYS A 77 -3.68 -13.68 4.90
C CYS A 77 -3.19 -14.14 6.28
N THR A 78 -1.95 -14.64 6.39
CA THR A 78 -1.40 -15.16 7.65
C THR A 78 -1.38 -14.10 8.75
N CYS A 79 -1.01 -12.86 8.43
CA CYS A 79 -0.98 -11.77 9.40
C CYS A 79 -2.36 -11.23 9.76
N ALA A 80 -3.37 -11.38 8.89
CA ALA A 80 -4.75 -11.00 9.17
C ALA A 80 -5.53 -12.05 9.99
N LEU A 81 -5.13 -13.33 9.97
CA LEU A 81 -5.78 -14.42 10.73
C LEU A 81 -6.02 -14.18 12.23
N PRO A 82 -5.12 -13.55 13.01
CA PRO A 82 -5.39 -13.33 14.44
C PRO A 82 -6.55 -12.37 14.70
N TYR A 83 -6.88 -11.45 13.78
CA TYR A 83 -7.97 -10.48 13.98
C TYR A 83 -9.36 -11.13 14.14
N PRO A 84 -9.86 -11.97 13.21
CA PRO A 84 -11.17 -12.61 13.36
C PRO A 84 -11.26 -13.51 14.59
N ILE A 85 -10.14 -14.03 15.10
CA ILE A 85 -10.12 -14.84 16.34
C ILE A 85 -10.53 -13.99 17.54
N HIS A 86 -10.23 -12.70 17.54
CA HIS A 86 -10.50 -11.78 18.64
C HIS A 86 -11.70 -10.85 18.42
N THR A 87 -12.19 -10.71 17.19
CA THR A 87 -13.47 -10.03 16.93
C THR A 87 -14.62 -10.87 17.46
N ARG A 88 -15.61 -10.24 18.10
CA ARG A 88 -16.86 -10.86 18.53
C ARG A 88 -18.05 -9.95 18.22
N THR A 89 -19.24 -10.54 18.19
CA THR A 89 -20.49 -9.78 18.19
C THR A 89 -21.01 -9.63 19.61
N PHE A 90 -21.30 -8.42 20.06
CA PHE A 90 -21.79 -8.15 21.42
C PHE A 90 -22.66 -6.88 21.47
N TYR A 91 -23.44 -6.72 22.54
CA TYR A 91 -24.20 -5.50 22.81
C TYR A 91 -23.32 -4.52 23.59
N TYR A 92 -23.13 -3.31 23.08
CA TYR A 92 -22.29 -2.30 23.72
C TYR A 92 -23.01 -1.52 24.83
N MET A 93 -24.35 -1.48 24.80
CA MET A 93 -25.17 -0.76 25.77
C MET A 93 -26.23 -1.70 26.37
N ALA A 94 -26.55 -1.46 27.64
CA ALA A 94 -27.70 -2.05 28.32
C ALA A 94 -28.66 -0.95 28.74
N ASP A 95 -29.96 -1.24 28.75
CA ASP A 95 -30.99 -0.32 29.23
C ASP A 95 -30.75 0.00 30.72
N PRO A 96 -30.68 1.28 31.11
CA PRO A 96 -30.36 1.67 32.48
C PRO A 96 -31.48 1.34 33.50
N CYS A 97 -32.71 1.12 33.04
CA CYS A 97 -33.87 0.84 33.87
C CYS A 97 -34.14 -0.67 34.00
N THR A 98 -33.99 -1.43 32.91
CA THR A 98 -34.29 -2.89 32.90
C THR A 98 -33.05 -3.77 32.97
N LEU A 99 -31.85 -3.19 32.79
CA LEU A 99 -30.57 -3.90 32.70
C LEU A 99 -30.50 -4.91 31.53
N GLU A 100 -31.44 -4.83 30.58
CA GLU A 100 -31.48 -5.70 29.41
C GLU A 100 -30.61 -5.15 28.26
N PRO A 101 -30.03 -6.04 27.41
CA PRO A 101 -29.22 -5.61 26.28
C PRO A 101 -30.05 -4.83 25.25
N LEU A 102 -29.57 -3.64 24.87
CA LEU A 102 -30.29 -2.77 23.93
C LEU A 102 -30.06 -3.26 22.49
N PRO A 103 -31.10 -3.64 21.73
CA PRO A 103 -30.95 -4.23 20.40
C PRO A 103 -30.23 -3.32 19.40
N ASP A 104 -30.40 -2.01 19.52
CA ASP A 104 -29.74 -0.98 18.69
C ASP A 104 -28.24 -0.85 18.97
N SER A 105 -27.72 -1.51 20.01
CA SER A 105 -26.29 -1.49 20.36
C SER A 105 -25.52 -2.73 19.93
N PHE A 106 -26.09 -3.54 19.03
CA PHE A 106 -25.45 -4.77 18.58
C PHE A 106 -24.29 -4.47 17.63
N VAL A 107 -23.06 -4.81 18.05
CA VAL A 107 -21.81 -4.44 17.38
C VAL A 107 -21.02 -5.66 16.95
N CYS A 108 -20.21 -5.50 15.90
CA CYS A 108 -19.14 -6.43 15.54
C CYS A 108 -17.79 -5.74 15.81
N ASN A 109 -17.12 -6.07 16.92
CA ASN A 109 -15.83 -5.46 17.26
C ASN A 109 -15.00 -6.35 18.22
N ILE A 110 -13.78 -5.94 18.52
CA ILE A 110 -12.94 -6.58 19.55
C ILE A 110 -13.42 -6.09 20.93
N PRO A 111 -13.87 -7.00 21.83
CA PRO A 111 -14.30 -6.61 23.17
C PRO A 111 -13.14 -6.01 23.99
N ASP A 112 -13.42 -5.03 24.85
CA ASP A 112 -12.38 -4.33 25.62
C ASP A 112 -11.51 -5.27 26.48
N ARG A 113 -12.07 -6.39 26.95
CA ARG A 113 -11.33 -7.43 27.68
C ARG A 113 -10.14 -8.00 26.89
N PHE A 114 -10.25 -8.12 25.57
CA PHE A 114 -9.18 -8.63 24.71
C PHE A 114 -8.22 -7.53 24.23
N ARG A 115 -8.60 -6.27 24.38
CA ARG A 115 -7.85 -5.10 23.91
C ARG A 115 -6.48 -4.96 24.58
N HIS A 116 -6.37 -5.35 25.85
CA HIS A 116 -5.09 -5.30 26.58
C HIS A 116 -4.06 -6.27 25.98
N ASN A 117 -4.45 -7.52 25.73
CA ASN A 117 -3.57 -8.55 25.15
C ASN A 117 -3.21 -8.22 23.68
N MET A 118 -4.15 -7.61 22.95
CA MET A 118 -4.00 -7.24 21.54
C MET A 118 -3.14 -6.00 21.33
N LYS A 119 -2.89 -5.19 22.37
CA LYS A 119 -2.14 -3.93 22.25
C LYS A 119 -0.75 -4.13 21.64
N TYR A 120 -0.02 -5.15 22.11
CA TYR A 120 1.32 -5.45 21.60
C TYR A 120 1.30 -5.95 20.16
N MET A 121 0.33 -6.81 19.82
CA MET A 121 0.16 -7.32 18.45
C MET A 121 -0.20 -6.20 17.48
N PHE A 122 -1.16 -5.34 17.84
CA PHE A 122 -1.59 -4.21 17.02
C PHE A 122 -0.46 -3.20 16.81
N GLN A 123 0.31 -2.91 17.88
CA GLN A 123 1.47 -2.03 17.80
C GLN A 123 2.53 -2.61 16.85
N PHE A 124 2.84 -3.90 16.97
CA PHE A 124 3.79 -4.57 16.10
C PHE A 124 3.33 -4.55 14.64
N SER A 125 2.08 -4.93 14.37
CA SER A 125 1.51 -4.88 13.02
C SER A 125 1.53 -3.46 12.45
N THR A 126 1.24 -2.45 13.25
CA THR A 126 1.31 -1.04 12.83
C THR A 126 2.73 -0.65 12.41
N PHE A 127 3.74 -0.99 13.19
CA PHE A 127 5.13 -0.70 12.79
C PHE A 127 5.54 -1.43 11.53
N VAL A 128 5.24 -2.73 11.45
CA VAL A 128 5.71 -3.60 10.36
C VAL A 128 4.98 -3.35 9.05
N PHE A 129 3.66 -3.14 9.08
CA PHE A 129 2.84 -3.02 7.88
C PHE A 129 2.44 -1.59 7.54
N PHE A 130 2.70 -0.61 8.40
CA PHE A 130 2.41 0.80 8.11
C PHE A 130 3.69 1.64 8.08
N ILE A 131 4.44 1.68 9.18
CA ILE A 131 5.60 2.58 9.31
C ILE A 131 6.74 2.17 8.37
N ILE A 132 7.15 0.89 8.40
CA ILE A 132 8.25 0.39 7.55
C ILE A 132 7.92 0.59 6.06
N PRO A 133 6.75 0.16 5.55
CA PRO A 133 6.41 0.36 4.14
C PRO A 133 6.32 1.83 3.77
N MET A 134 5.75 2.70 4.62
CA MET A 134 5.71 4.14 4.36
C MET A 134 7.11 4.72 4.17
N VAL A 135 8.05 4.42 5.10
CA VAL A 135 9.43 4.90 5.00
C VAL A 135 10.11 4.37 3.74
N VAL A 136 9.94 3.09 3.42
CA VAL A 136 10.51 2.49 2.20
C VAL A 136 9.94 3.17 0.96
N ILE A 137 8.62 3.34 0.88
CA ILE A 137 7.95 4.01 -0.23
C ILE A 137 8.48 5.44 -0.41
N THR A 138 8.57 6.23 0.67
CA THR A 138 9.09 7.60 0.64
C THR A 138 10.54 7.64 0.13
N ILE A 139 11.43 6.81 0.68
CA ILE A 139 12.83 6.75 0.26
C ILE A 139 12.93 6.39 -1.22
N MET A 140 12.18 5.38 -1.67
CA MET A 140 12.20 4.96 -3.06
C MET A 140 11.70 6.05 -4.01
N TYR A 141 10.62 6.76 -3.66
CA TYR A 141 10.14 7.88 -4.48
C TYR A 141 11.15 9.04 -4.54
N VAL A 142 11.83 9.35 -3.44
CA VAL A 142 12.91 10.35 -3.43
C VAL A 142 14.05 9.91 -4.36
N LEU A 143 14.48 8.65 -4.29
CA LEU A 143 15.54 8.11 -5.15
C LEU A 143 15.14 8.11 -6.64
N ILE A 144 13.88 7.82 -6.95
CA ILE A 144 13.34 7.92 -8.32
C ILE A 144 13.42 9.37 -8.80
N GLY A 145 12.96 10.33 -7.99
CA GLY A 145 13.02 11.76 -8.32
C GLY A 145 14.45 12.24 -8.58
N LEU A 146 15.40 11.86 -7.72
CA LEU A 146 16.83 12.18 -7.89
C LEU A 146 17.42 11.55 -9.15
N THR A 147 17.05 10.31 -9.46
CA THR A 147 17.52 9.62 -10.68
C THR A 147 16.98 10.30 -11.94
N LEU A 148 15.73 10.73 -11.94
CA LEU A 148 15.11 11.46 -13.05
C LEU A 148 15.79 12.80 -13.29
N VAL A 149 16.03 13.60 -12.25
CA VAL A 149 16.73 14.90 -12.36
C VAL A 149 18.15 14.71 -12.92
N LYS A 150 18.90 13.73 -12.41
CA LYS A 150 20.25 13.43 -12.92
C LYS A 150 20.21 13.07 -14.41
N THR A 151 19.27 12.21 -14.81
CA THR A 151 19.13 11.75 -16.20
C THR A 151 18.80 12.92 -17.14
N ASP A 152 17.94 13.85 -16.71
CA ASP A 152 17.59 15.05 -17.46
C ASP A 152 18.80 15.98 -17.65
N GLN A 153 19.57 16.23 -16.58
CA GLN A 153 20.80 17.05 -16.68
C GLN A 153 21.86 16.42 -17.60
N PHE A 154 22.01 15.09 -17.58
CA PHE A 154 22.89 14.41 -18.53
C PHE A 154 22.40 14.56 -19.98
N ALA A 155 21.08 14.53 -20.20
CA ALA A 155 20.49 14.73 -21.53
C ALA A 155 20.70 16.17 -22.04
N GLU A 156 20.47 17.18 -21.21
CA GLU A 156 20.73 18.59 -21.54
C GLU A 156 22.22 18.86 -21.78
N GLY A 157 23.11 18.34 -20.93
CA GLY A 157 24.55 18.46 -21.13
C GLY A 157 25.02 17.84 -22.45
N LYS A 158 24.42 16.72 -22.86
CA LYS A 158 24.71 16.07 -24.16
C LYS A 158 24.21 16.93 -25.34
N LYS A 159 23.01 17.51 -25.24
CA LYS A 159 22.48 18.46 -26.25
C LYS A 159 23.38 19.70 -26.38
N ASN A 160 23.76 20.33 -25.27
CA ASN A 160 24.62 21.52 -25.26
C ASN A 160 26.01 21.22 -25.86
N LYS A 161 26.61 20.07 -25.51
CA LYS A 161 27.87 19.63 -26.13
C LYS A 161 27.72 19.43 -27.64
N GLN A 162 26.63 18.79 -28.11
CA GLN A 162 26.39 18.60 -29.54
C GLN A 162 26.19 19.92 -30.29
N ALA A 163 25.42 20.86 -29.71
CA ALA A 163 25.21 22.19 -30.28
C ALA A 163 26.51 22.99 -30.38
N ALA A 164 27.36 22.95 -29.34
CA ALA A 164 28.66 23.62 -29.34
C ALA A 164 29.60 23.05 -30.42
N VAL A 165 29.64 21.72 -30.58
CA VAL A 165 30.44 21.05 -31.62
C VAL A 165 29.93 21.42 -33.03
N ALA A 166 28.61 21.46 -33.24
CA ALA A 166 28.02 21.86 -34.51
C ALA A 166 28.35 23.32 -34.86
N ALA A 167 28.25 24.24 -33.90
CA ALA A 167 28.60 25.65 -34.08
C ALA A 167 30.10 25.85 -34.41
N ALA A 168 30.99 25.11 -33.73
CA ALA A 168 32.44 25.16 -34.02
C ALA A 168 32.76 24.67 -35.45
N LYS A 169 32.07 23.61 -35.91
CA LYS A 169 32.23 23.08 -37.26
C LYS A 169 31.75 24.07 -38.33
N ALA A 170 30.63 24.74 -38.10
CA ALA A 170 30.09 25.77 -39.00
C ALA A 170 31.06 26.96 -39.15
N LYS A 171 31.58 27.49 -38.03
CA LYS A 171 32.58 28.58 -38.07
C LYS A 171 33.83 28.20 -38.86
N LYS A 172 34.34 26.97 -38.66
CA LYS A 172 35.52 26.47 -39.39
C LYS A 172 35.27 26.31 -40.89
N ALA A 173 34.04 25.99 -41.31
CA ALA A 173 33.68 25.90 -42.72
C ALA A 173 33.65 27.29 -43.38
N VAL A 174 33.10 28.30 -42.71
CA VAL A 174 33.07 29.69 -43.21
C VAL A 174 34.48 30.25 -43.37
N LEU A 175 35.35 30.05 -42.39
CA LEU A 175 36.76 30.49 -42.44
C LEU A 175 37.58 29.83 -43.57
N LYS A 176 37.14 28.69 -44.11
CA LYS A 176 37.80 28.01 -45.24
C LYS A 176 37.30 28.49 -46.61
N MET A 177 36.20 29.24 -46.67
CA MET A 177 35.65 29.79 -47.91
C MET A 177 36.15 31.20 -48.21
N LEU A 178 36.80 31.84 -47.23
CA LEU A 178 37.57 33.08 -47.38
C LEU A 178 39.02 32.73 -47.72
#